data_AF-A0A1I4VA20-F1
#
_entry.id   AF-A0A1I4VA20-F1
#
_cell.length_a   1.000
_cell.length_b   1.000
_cell.length_c   1.000
_cell.angle_alpha   90.00
_cell.angle_beta   90.00
_cell.angle_gamma   90.00
#
_symmetry.space_group_name_H-M   'P 1'
#
loop_
_entity.id
_entity.type
_entity.pdbx_description
1 polymer ?
#
loop_
_entity_poly.entity_id
_entity_poly.type
_entity_poly.pdbx_seq_one_letter_code
_entity_poly.pdbx_strand_id
1 'polypeptide(L)' 'MRTMQIAIQPKYAVSQVVGYIKGKSAIHLVRVYAECQRNLVGLHFRARDYFVSTVDQDEEVVRRNIRDQE' A
#
# COMPACT_ATOMS: atom_id res chain seq x y z
N MET A 1 4.06 13.95 -8.61
CA MET A 1 4.24 12.70 -7.84
C MET A 1 2.96 12.49 -7.04
N ARG A 2 2.25 11.36 -7.20
CA ARG A 2 1.02 11.10 -6.42
C ARG A 2 1.41 10.40 -5.11
N THR A 3 1.00 10.96 -3.98
CA THR A 3 1.15 10.36 -2.65
C THR A 3 -0.11 9.60 -2.27
N MET A 4 0.01 8.64 -1.36
CA MET A 4 -1.09 7.78 -0.91
C MET A 4 -1.05 7.72 0.63
N GLN A 5 -2.20 7.91 1.27
CA GLN A 5 -2.33 7.84 2.73
C GLN A 5 -3.14 6.59 3.09
N ILE A 6 -2.61 5.77 4.00
CA ILE A 6 -3.22 4.51 4.44
C ILE A 6 -3.16 4.45 5.96
N ALA A 7 -4.27 4.10 6.60
CA ALA A 7 -4.29 3.70 8.01
C ALA A 7 -3.93 2.20 8.10
N ILE A 8 -2.83 1.89 8.80
CA ILE A 8 -2.35 0.51 8.99
C ILE A 8 -2.51 0.17 10.47
N GLN A 9 -3.14 -0.97 10.78
CA GLN A 9 -3.20 -1.46 12.16
C GLN A 9 -1.79 -1.82 12.65
N PRO A 10 -1.46 -1.57 13.93
CA PRO A 10 -0.10 -1.75 14.45
C PRO A 10 0.37 -3.21 14.42
N LYS A 11 -0.55 -4.18 14.33
CA LYS A 11 -0.23 -5.60 14.17
C LYS A 11 0.39 -5.98 12.82
N TYR A 12 0.31 -5.11 11.81
CA TYR A 12 0.85 -5.38 10.48
C TYR A 12 2.10 -4.55 10.20
N ALA A 13 3.13 -5.18 9.65
CA ALA A 13 4.30 -4.48 9.18
C ALA A 13 3.94 -3.63 7.94
N VAL A 14 4.42 -2.38 7.90
CA VAL A 14 4.19 -1.46 6.78
C VAL A 14 4.67 -2.06 5.45
N SER A 15 5.82 -2.73 5.45
CA SER A 15 6.38 -3.42 4.28
C SER A 15 5.45 -4.50 3.73
N GLN A 16 4.77 -5.24 4.60
CA GLN A 16 3.84 -6.30 4.22
C GLN A 16 2.61 -5.71 3.54
N VAL A 17 2.03 -4.65 4.11
CA VAL A 17 0.84 -3.98 3.55
C VAL A 17 1.17 -3.35 2.20
N VAL A 18 2.29 -2.62 2.11
CA VAL A 18 2.75 -2.03 0.86
C VAL A 18 3.00 -3.12 -0.17
N GLY A 19 3.75 -4.17 0.18
CA GLY A 19 4.02 -5.31 -0.71
C GLY A 19 2.74 -5.98 -1.22
N TYR A 20 1.76 -6.18 -0.35
CA TYR A 20 0.46 -6.75 -0.72
C TYR A 20 -0.29 -5.88 -1.74
N ILE A 21 -0.41 -4.58 -1.46
CA ILE A 21 -1.09 -3.62 -2.36
C ILE A 21 -0.38 -3.61 -3.71
N LYS A 22 0.95 -3.46 -3.71
CA LYS A 22 1.75 -3.44 -4.93
C LYS A 22 1.58 -4.73 -5.74
N GLY A 23 1.63 -5.89 -5.10
CA GLY A 23 1.49 -7.20 -5.76
C GLY A 23 0.10 -7.44 -6.34
N LYS A 24 -0.97 -7.18 -5.56
CA LYS A 24 -2.36 -7.35 -6.02
C LYS A 24 -2.70 -6.41 -7.16
N SER A 25 -2.28 -5.15 -7.09
CA SER A 25 -2.51 -4.17 -8.16
C SER A 25 -1.78 -4.57 -9.44
N ALA A 26 -0.55 -5.06 -9.37
CA ALA A 26 0.18 -5.54 -10.55
C ALA A 26 -0.54 -6.73 -11.21
N ILE A 27 -0.96 -7.73 -10.42
CA ILE A 27 -1.71 -8.89 -10.94
C ILE A 27 -3.04 -8.44 -11.55
N HIS A 28 -3.76 -7.54 -10.88
CA HIS A 28 -5.05 -7.04 -11.36
C HIS A 28 -4.89 -6.29 -12.68
N LEU A 29 -3.89 -5.40 -12.79
CA LEU A 29 -3.60 -4.69 -14.03
C LEU A 29 -3.29 -5.64 -15.18
N VAL A 30 -2.44 -6.65 -14.94
CA VAL A 30 -2.14 -7.67 -15.97
C VAL A 30 -3.42 -8.41 -16.36
N ARG A 31 -4.26 -8.83 -15.42
CA ARG A 31 -5.51 -9.55 -15.75
C ARG A 31 -6.51 -8.71 -16.53
N VAL A 32 -6.68 -7.43 -16.17
CA VAL A 32 -7.69 -6.55 -16.76
C VAL A 32 -7.23 -5.95 -18.09
N TYR A 33 -5.93 -5.67 -18.24
CA TYR A 33 -5.38 -4.99 -19.42
C TYR A 33 -4.45 -5.87 -20.26
N ALA A 34 -4.39 -7.19 -19.99
CA ALA A 34 -3.59 -8.16 -20.75
C ALA A 34 -3.84 -8.07 -22.26
N GLU A 35 -5.09 -7.87 -22.68
CA GLU A 35 -5.47 -7.84 -24.09
C GLU A 35 -5.17 -6.48 -24.76
N CYS A 36 -4.91 -5.42 -23.98
CA CYS A 36 -4.70 -4.06 -24.47
C CYS A 36 -3.22 -3.68 -24.66
N GLN A 37 -2.24 -4.47 -24.22
CA GLN A 37 -0.88 -3.95 -24.00
C GLN A 37 0.22 -4.80 -24.66
N ARG A 38 0.59 -4.41 -25.89
CA ARG A 38 1.85 -4.80 -26.55
C ARG A 38 3.13 -4.41 -25.77
N ASN A 39 3.03 -3.69 -24.63
CA ASN A 39 4.17 -3.07 -23.92
C ASN A 39 4.19 -3.29 -22.39
N LEU A 40 3.69 -4.41 -21.86
CA LEU A 40 3.74 -4.71 -20.42
C LEU A 40 5.18 -4.84 -19.85
N VAL A 41 6.17 -5.08 -20.71
CA VAL A 41 7.59 -5.26 -20.36
C VAL A 41 8.19 -3.97 -19.75
N GLY A 42 7.59 -2.79 -19.99
CA GLY A 42 8.02 -1.51 -19.44
C GLY A 42 7.32 -1.09 -18.14
N LEU A 43 6.23 -1.75 -17.74
CA LEU A 43 5.53 -1.50 -16.48
C LEU A 43 6.25 -2.19 -15.31
N HIS A 44 7.49 -1.76 -15.06
CA HIS A 44 8.16 -2.05 -13.80
C HIS A 44 7.42 -1.29 -12.69
N PHE A 45 6.42 -1.95 -12.11
CA PHE A 45 5.82 -1.52 -10.85
C PHE A 45 6.96 -1.54 -9.84
N ARG A 46 7.57 -0.37 -9.55
CA ARG A 46 8.79 -0.21 -8.73
C ARG A 46 8.52 -0.69 -7.31
N ALA A 47 8.50 -2.02 -7.16
CA ALA A 47 8.00 -2.68 -5.97
C ALA A 47 9.03 -2.59 -4.85
N ARG A 48 10.32 -2.62 -5.21
CA ARG A 48 11.47 -2.59 -4.29
C ARG A 48 11.55 -1.30 -3.49
N ASP A 49 11.24 -0.15 -4.11
CA ASP A 49 11.42 1.14 -3.46
C ASP A 49 10.07 1.76 -3.08
N TYR A 50 9.97 2.24 -1.84
CA TYR A 50 8.86 3.06 -1.38
C TYR A 50 9.36 3.98 -0.26
N PHE A 51 8.77 5.17 -0.19
CA PHE A 51 9.03 6.12 0.88
C PHE A 51 7.81 6.16 1.80
N VAL A 52 8.04 6.13 3.11
CA VAL A 52 6.98 6.22 4.12
C VAL A 52 7.32 7.36 5.05
N SER A 53 6.38 8.27 5.21
CA SER A 53 6.35 9.19 6.34
C SER A 53 5.17 8.79 7.21
N THR A 54 5.40 8.63 8.51
CA THR A 54 4.31 8.62 9.47
C THR A 54 3.73 10.02 9.53
N VAL A 55 2.40 10.10 9.58
CA VAL A 55 1.70 11.34 9.93
C VAL A 55 1.24 11.10 11.35
N ASP A 56 1.71 11.94 12.28
CA ASP A 56 1.32 11.82 13.68
C ASP A 56 -0.18 12.06 13.76
N GLN A 57 -0.90 11.06 14.27
CA GLN A 57 -2.32 11.18 14.54
C GLN A 57 -2.47 11.55 16.00
N ASP A 58 -3.37 12.50 16.26
CA ASP A 58 -3.71 13.01 17.58
C ASP A 58 -3.77 11.93 18.66
N GLU A 59 -3.39 12.27 19.89
CA GLU A 59 -3.28 11.33 21.02
C GLU A 59 -4.61 10.58 21.27
N GLU A 60 -5.73 11.23 20.97
CA GLU A 60 -7.09 10.67 20.99
C GLU A 60 -7.29 9.48 20.03
N VAL A 61 -6.68 9.53 18.84
CA VAL A 61 -6.81 8.48 17.83
C VAL A 61 -5.98 7.26 18.21
N VAL A 62 -4.80 7.49 18.80
CA VAL A 62 -3.99 6.41 19.39
C VAL A 62 -4.75 5.75 20.53
N ARG A 63 -5.34 6.54 21.43
CA ARG A 63 -6.11 6.03 22.58
C ARG A 63 -7.34 5.22 22.14
N ARG A 64 -8.06 5.69 21.11
CA ARG A 64 -9.19 4.94 20.52
C ARG A 64 -8.71 3.64 19.86
N ASN A 65 -7.61 3.68 19.11
CA ASN A 65 -7.05 2.48 18.50
C ASN A 65 -6.60 1.44 19.53
N ILE A 66 -6.09 1.85 20.69
CA ILE A 66 -5.74 0.94 21.79
C ILE A 66 -7.01 0.32 22.38
N ARG A 67 -8.03 1.13 22.66
CA ARG A 67 -9.29 0.66 23.27
C ARG A 67 -10.08 -0.31 22.38
N ASP A 68 -10.09 -0.09 21.07
CA ASP A 68 -10.82 -0.93 20.10
C ASP A 68 -10.05 -2.22 19.74
N GLN A 69 -8.81 -2.37 20.22
CA GLN A 69 -7.95 -3.56 19.98
C GLN A 69 -7.87 -4.54 21.16
N GLU A 70 -8.44 -4.18 22.33
CA GLU A 70 -8.73 -5.12 23.43
C GLU A 70 -10.05 -5.86 23.19
#